data_AF-A0AAJ5NQ67-F1
#
_entry.id   AF-A0AAJ5NQ67-F1
#
_cell.length_a   1.000
_cell.length_b   1.000
_cell.length_c   1.000
_cell.angle_alpha   90.00
_cell.angle_beta   90.00
_cell.angle_gamma   90.00
#
_symmetry.space_group_name_H-M   'P 1'
#
loop_
_entity.id
_entity.type
_entity.pdbx_description
1 polymer ?
#
loop_
_entity_poly.entity_id
_entity_poly.type
_entity_poly.pdbx_seq_one_letter_code
_entity_poly.pdbx_strand_id
1 'polypeptide(L)'
;MKTQTHVEPETRHILPFLAWTFGISWSAWLILYILATLKLTSVAEPLGYALSFIGGFGPTLGTFISLKISRPKKMLDFIFSHAKGWWIYMLAFCLVRILTLFIANPVLPPLNAMLMFPLGWIFVTFVGGGNEELGWRGVLQPALEKKFSFPLATVITALVWVAWHLPLWLIPGTSQSQVSLTFYLSFGILLCFCLAVLYKQTASVFACSAVSGWQLFTRSVSLSSIVSSFMGSLILLAKPSL
;
A
#
# COMPACT_ATOMS: atom_id res chain seq x y z
N MET A 1 16.96 7.48 29.57
CA MET A 1 16.85 8.48 28.49
C MET A 1 16.83 7.74 27.16
N LYS A 2 15.67 7.63 26.48
CA LYS A 2 15.62 7.07 25.11
C LYS A 2 16.11 8.18 24.18
N THR A 3 17.28 7.99 23.57
CA THR A 3 17.79 8.87 22.52
C THR A 3 16.80 8.88 21.36
N GLN A 4 16.05 9.97 21.19
CA GLN A 4 15.20 10.19 20.02
C GLN A 4 16.09 10.40 18.80
N THR A 5 16.29 9.36 17.99
CA THR A 5 17.02 9.43 16.72
C THR A 5 16.12 9.80 15.53
N HIS A 6 14.81 9.98 15.77
CA HIS A 6 13.78 10.16 14.76
C HIS A 6 13.26 11.60 14.74
N VAL A 7 13.12 12.19 13.55
CA VAL A 7 12.43 13.48 13.39
C VAL A 7 10.94 13.23 13.60
N GLU A 8 10.40 13.61 14.76
CA GLU A 8 8.98 13.46 15.01
C GLU A 8 8.16 14.37 14.08
N PRO A 9 7.11 13.84 13.41
CA PRO A 9 6.22 14.65 12.59
C PRO A 9 5.51 15.70 13.45
N GLU A 10 5.52 16.94 13.00
CA GLU A 10 4.80 18.05 13.61
C GLU A 10 3.65 18.49 12.71
N THR A 11 2.69 19.19 13.28
CA THR A 11 1.53 19.70 12.54
C THR A 11 1.91 20.61 11.36
N ARG A 12 3.05 21.31 11.46
CA ARG A 12 3.63 22.12 10.38
C ARG A 12 4.10 21.30 9.17
N HIS A 13 4.35 20.00 9.34
CA HIS A 13 4.80 19.13 8.25
C HIS A 13 3.63 18.62 7.39
N ILE A 14 2.37 18.73 7.85
CA ILE A 14 1.19 18.21 7.14
C ILE A 14 1.06 18.82 5.74
N LEU A 15 1.05 20.15 5.62
CA LEU A 15 0.85 20.80 4.32
C LEU A 15 2.01 20.53 3.33
N PRO A 16 3.29 20.69 3.71
CA PRO A 16 4.40 20.33 2.81
C PRO A 16 4.38 18.86 2.39
N PHE A 17 4.06 17.95 3.32
CA PHE A 17 3.93 16.52 3.02
C PHE A 17 2.85 16.28 1.96
N LEU A 18 1.62 16.76 2.21
CA LEU A 18 0.51 16.58 1.28
C LEU A 18 0.78 17.23 -0.09
N ALA A 19 1.37 18.43 -0.11
CA ALA A 19 1.70 19.12 -1.35
C ALA A 19 2.67 18.33 -2.22
N TRP A 20 3.75 17.79 -1.63
CA TRP A 20 4.70 16.96 -2.38
C TRP A 20 4.10 15.61 -2.77
N THR A 21 3.37 14.96 -1.86
CA THR A 21 2.74 13.67 -2.13
C THR A 21 1.71 13.74 -3.26
N PHE A 22 0.77 14.68 -3.20
CA PHE A 22 -0.23 14.85 -4.26
C PHE A 22 0.43 15.40 -5.52
N GLY A 23 1.34 16.37 -5.41
CA GLY A 23 2.02 16.96 -6.55
C GLY A 23 2.78 15.91 -7.39
N ILE A 24 3.54 15.01 -6.75
CA ILE A 24 4.26 13.94 -7.44
C ILE A 24 3.28 12.92 -8.03
N SER A 25 2.37 12.40 -7.22
CA SER A 25 1.50 11.29 -7.63
C SER A 25 0.47 11.68 -8.66
N TRP A 26 -0.24 12.79 -8.44
CA TRP A 26 -1.25 13.24 -9.38
C TRP A 26 -0.61 13.67 -10.69
N SER A 27 0.54 14.34 -10.69
CA SER A 27 1.23 14.68 -11.94
C SER A 27 1.59 13.43 -12.73
N ALA A 28 2.21 12.43 -12.10
CA ALA A 28 2.61 11.20 -12.79
C ALA A 28 1.39 10.44 -13.35
N TRP A 29 0.32 10.30 -12.58
CA TRP A 29 -0.88 9.58 -13.00
C TRP A 29 -1.73 10.35 -14.00
N LEU A 30 -1.85 11.67 -13.90
CA LEU A 30 -2.56 12.48 -14.89
C LEU A 30 -1.80 12.53 -16.23
N ILE A 31 -0.46 12.58 -16.20
CA ILE A 31 0.37 12.42 -17.40
C ILE A 31 0.09 11.04 -18.02
N LEU A 32 0.09 9.97 -17.21
CA LEU A 32 -0.23 8.63 -17.69
C LEU A 32 -1.63 8.57 -18.32
N TYR A 33 -2.63 9.14 -17.66
CA TYR A 33 -4.00 9.23 -18.18
C TYR A 33 -4.05 9.92 -19.55
N ILE A 34 -3.41 11.08 -19.69
CA ILE A 34 -3.36 11.84 -20.95
C ILE A 34 -2.69 11.01 -22.04
N LEU A 35 -1.50 10.44 -21.77
CA LEU A 35 -0.76 9.63 -22.74
C LEU A 35 -1.52 8.37 -23.14
N ALA A 36 -2.22 7.73 -22.20
CA ALA A 36 -3.06 6.56 -22.46
C ALA A 36 -4.27 6.92 -23.33
N THR A 37 -4.90 8.07 -23.08
CA THR A 37 -6.03 8.57 -23.89
C THR A 37 -5.59 8.90 -25.32
N LEU A 38 -4.37 9.40 -25.48
CA LEU A 38 -3.75 9.64 -26.79
C LEU A 38 -3.22 8.37 -27.46
N LYS A 39 -3.39 7.19 -26.84
CA LYS A 39 -2.89 5.88 -27.31
C LYS A 39 -1.37 5.85 -27.50
N LEU A 40 -0.63 6.67 -26.75
CA LEU A 40 0.84 6.72 -26.79
C LEU A 40 1.49 5.71 -25.83
N THR A 41 0.76 5.25 -24.81
CA THR A 41 1.22 4.24 -23.84
C THR A 41 0.00 3.58 -23.18
N SER A 42 0.22 2.57 -22.35
CA SER A 42 -0.79 2.01 -21.45
C SER A 42 -0.15 1.63 -20.12
N VAL A 43 -0.97 1.24 -19.12
CA VAL A 43 -0.46 0.73 -17.83
C VAL A 43 0.41 -0.53 -17.96
N ALA A 44 0.31 -1.24 -19.08
CA ALA A 44 1.08 -2.45 -19.37
C ALA A 44 2.38 -2.19 -20.14
N GLU A 45 2.64 -0.94 -20.56
CA GLU A 45 3.82 -0.55 -21.32
C GLU A 45 4.91 0.03 -20.41
N PRO A 46 6.21 -0.02 -20.78
CA PRO A 46 7.31 0.45 -19.96
C PRO A 46 7.15 1.88 -19.40
N LEU A 47 6.69 2.82 -20.25
CA LEU A 47 6.45 4.19 -19.83
C LEU A 47 5.29 4.29 -18.83
N GLY A 48 4.23 3.50 -19.01
CA GLY A 48 3.11 3.48 -18.07
C GLY A 48 3.46 2.85 -16.73
N TYR A 49 4.29 1.80 -16.72
CA TYR A 49 4.87 1.28 -15.49
C TYR A 49 5.71 2.32 -14.76
N ALA A 50 6.58 3.04 -15.48
CA ALA A 50 7.43 4.07 -14.88
C ALA A 50 6.60 5.20 -14.24
N LEU A 51 5.57 5.69 -14.93
CA LEU A 51 4.68 6.73 -14.38
C LEU A 51 3.84 6.23 -13.21
N SER A 52 3.33 4.99 -13.29
CA SER A 52 2.61 4.35 -12.18
C SER A 52 3.50 4.21 -10.95
N PHE A 53 4.75 3.78 -11.16
CA PHE A 53 5.77 3.61 -10.13
C PHE A 53 6.11 4.95 -9.45
N ILE A 54 6.45 5.99 -10.23
CA ILE A 54 6.71 7.33 -9.70
C ILE A 54 5.53 7.80 -8.87
N GLY A 55 4.31 7.58 -9.37
CA GLY A 55 3.12 7.98 -8.66
C GLY A 55 2.94 7.25 -7.33
N GLY A 56 3.18 5.94 -7.26
CA GLY A 56 3.13 5.16 -6.01
C GLY A 56 4.17 5.58 -4.96
N PHE A 57 5.27 6.22 -5.37
CA PHE A 57 6.32 6.71 -4.46
C PHE A 57 6.06 8.11 -3.89
N GLY A 58 4.98 8.80 -4.31
CA GLY A 58 4.68 10.15 -3.82
C GLY A 58 4.64 10.31 -2.30
N PRO A 59 4.00 9.41 -1.52
CA PRO A 59 4.03 9.48 -0.06
C PRO A 59 5.44 9.31 0.52
N THR A 60 6.23 8.37 -0.01
CA THR A 60 7.62 8.14 0.41
C THR A 60 8.50 9.35 0.14
N LEU A 61 8.43 9.90 -1.07
CA LEU A 61 9.20 11.09 -1.46
C LEU A 61 8.72 12.33 -0.68
N GLY A 62 7.40 12.49 -0.52
CA GLY A 62 6.80 13.55 0.29
C GLY A 62 7.30 13.54 1.73
N THR A 63 7.46 12.36 2.35
CA THR A 63 8.08 12.22 3.67
C THR A 63 9.49 12.76 3.69
N PHE A 64 10.36 12.28 2.81
CA PHE A 64 11.78 12.64 2.84
C PHE A 64 12.01 14.12 2.49
N ILE A 65 11.23 14.68 1.56
CA ILE A 65 11.31 16.09 1.20
C ILE A 65 10.76 16.98 2.34
N SER A 66 9.58 16.68 2.87
CA SER A 66 8.95 17.51 3.93
C SER A 66 9.71 17.48 5.25
N LEU A 67 10.30 16.34 5.61
CA LEU A 67 11.14 16.19 6.81
C LEU A 67 12.62 16.54 6.57
N LYS A 68 12.99 16.93 5.34
CA LYS A 68 14.37 17.24 4.92
C LYS A 68 15.36 16.11 5.24
N ILE A 69 14.93 14.86 5.04
CA ILE A 69 15.75 13.66 5.21
C ILE A 69 16.38 13.32 3.86
N SER A 70 17.65 13.63 3.69
CA SER A 70 18.38 13.37 2.43
C SER A 70 19.47 12.31 2.55
N ARG A 71 19.90 11.96 3.77
CA ARG A 71 21.00 11.01 3.99
C ARG A 71 20.47 9.57 4.07
N PRO A 72 21.03 8.60 3.33
CA PRO A 72 20.57 7.20 3.35
C PRO A 72 20.48 6.59 4.75
N LYS A 73 21.49 6.84 5.60
CA LYS A 73 21.47 6.37 6.99
C LYS A 73 20.23 6.88 7.75
N LYS A 74 19.87 8.16 7.60
CA LYS A 74 18.68 8.73 8.26
C LYS A 74 17.37 8.18 7.69
N MET A 75 17.35 7.82 6.40
CA MET A 75 16.20 7.15 5.79
C MET A 75 16.01 5.75 6.38
N LEU A 76 17.11 4.98 6.51
CA LEU A 76 17.07 3.67 7.15
C LEU A 76 16.68 3.76 8.63
N ASP A 77 17.23 4.73 9.36
CA ASP A 77 16.86 5.00 10.75
C ASP A 77 15.37 5.33 10.87
N PHE A 78 14.81 6.11 9.95
CA PHE A 78 13.38 6.42 9.89
C PHE A 78 12.54 5.15 9.69
N ILE A 79 12.88 4.37 8.65
CA ILE A 79 12.15 3.15 8.24
C ILE A 79 12.17 2.13 9.38
N PHE A 80 13.34 1.80 9.91
CA PHE A 80 13.53 0.70 10.86
C PHE A 80 13.47 1.13 12.34
N SER A 81 13.08 2.38 12.62
CA SER A 81 12.87 2.82 13.99
C SER A 81 11.82 1.95 14.70
N HIS A 82 12.10 1.63 15.96
CA HIS A 82 11.22 0.86 16.86
C HIS A 82 10.77 -0.51 16.33
N ALA A 83 11.51 -1.14 15.41
CA ALA A 83 11.20 -2.45 14.84
C ALA A 83 11.47 -3.63 15.81
N LYS A 84 11.24 -3.48 17.12
CA LYS A 84 11.31 -4.59 18.09
C LYS A 84 9.90 -5.09 18.40
N GLY A 85 9.71 -6.41 18.38
CA GLY A 85 8.42 -7.04 18.74
C GLY A 85 7.29 -6.86 17.72
N TRP A 86 7.51 -6.18 16.58
CA TRP A 86 6.47 -6.02 15.55
C TRP A 86 6.01 -7.35 14.92
N TRP A 87 6.89 -8.35 14.91
CA TRP A 87 6.63 -9.64 14.27
C TRP A 87 5.44 -10.39 14.89
N ILE A 88 5.10 -10.16 16.17
CA ILE A 88 3.93 -10.79 16.79
C ILE A 88 2.61 -10.27 16.17
N TYR A 89 2.56 -8.97 15.87
CA TYR A 89 1.42 -8.37 15.18
C TYR A 89 1.33 -8.85 13.73
N MET A 90 2.49 -9.00 13.09
CA MET A 90 2.58 -9.60 11.76
C MET A 90 2.04 -11.03 11.76
N LEU A 91 2.40 -11.88 12.72
CA LEU A 91 1.86 -13.23 12.85
C LEU A 91 0.34 -13.25 13.05
N ALA A 92 -0.18 -12.38 13.92
CA ALA A 92 -1.62 -12.25 14.13
C ALA A 92 -2.35 -11.83 12.83
N PHE A 93 -1.81 -10.85 12.11
CA PHE A 93 -2.39 -10.38 10.86
C PHE A 93 -2.28 -11.43 9.74
N CYS A 94 -1.17 -12.18 9.69
CA CYS A 94 -1.01 -13.34 8.81
C CYS A 94 -2.07 -14.40 9.09
N LEU A 95 -2.27 -14.77 10.35
CA LEU A 95 -3.26 -15.77 10.74
C LEU A 95 -4.67 -15.34 10.32
N VAL A 96 -5.09 -14.13 10.68
CA VAL A 96 -6.41 -13.60 10.28
C VAL A 96 -6.54 -13.60 8.77
N ARG A 97 -5.51 -13.16 8.03
CA ARG A 97 -5.55 -13.11 6.57
C ARG A 97 -5.66 -14.50 5.95
N ILE A 98 -4.86 -15.47 6.39
CA ILE A 98 -4.90 -16.86 5.91
C ILE A 98 -6.28 -17.46 6.19
N LEU A 99 -6.83 -17.26 7.39
CA LEU A 99 -8.17 -17.75 7.74
C LEU A 99 -9.24 -17.12 6.83
N THR A 100 -9.22 -15.80 6.61
CA THR A 100 -10.19 -15.15 5.73
C THR A 100 -10.09 -15.64 4.29
N LEU A 101 -8.88 -15.91 3.79
CA LEU A 101 -8.66 -16.46 2.46
C LEU A 101 -9.15 -17.89 2.35
N PHE A 102 -8.85 -18.73 3.34
CA PHE A 102 -9.28 -20.13 3.37
C PHE A 102 -10.79 -20.27 3.46
N ILE A 103 -11.45 -19.42 4.26
CA ILE A 103 -12.92 -19.36 4.34
C ILE A 103 -13.52 -18.91 3.01
N ALA A 104 -12.92 -17.91 2.35
CA ALA A 104 -13.41 -17.39 1.07
C ALA A 104 -13.18 -18.37 -0.10
N ASN A 105 -12.05 -19.05 -0.10
CA ASN A 105 -11.68 -20.06 -1.10
C ASN A 105 -10.70 -21.06 -0.47
N PRO A 106 -11.13 -22.30 -0.15
CA PRO A 106 -10.30 -23.28 0.54
C PRO A 106 -9.22 -23.91 -0.35
N VAL A 107 -9.05 -23.43 -1.58
CA VAL A 107 -7.98 -23.86 -2.48
C VAL A 107 -6.65 -23.27 -2.01
N LEU A 108 -5.67 -24.16 -1.79
CA LEU A 108 -4.32 -23.75 -1.44
C LEU A 108 -3.68 -22.93 -2.57
N PRO A 109 -2.87 -21.91 -2.24
CA PRO A 109 -2.06 -21.22 -3.23
C PRO A 109 -1.18 -22.20 -4.01
N PRO A 110 -0.95 -21.98 -5.31
CA PRO A 110 -0.07 -22.84 -6.09
C PRO A 110 1.37 -22.75 -5.56
N LEU A 111 2.14 -23.83 -5.71
CA LEU A 111 3.48 -23.95 -5.12
C LEU A 111 4.43 -22.82 -5.55
N ASN A 112 4.36 -22.39 -6.81
CA ASN A 112 5.15 -21.26 -7.30
C ASN A 112 4.86 -19.96 -6.54
N ALA A 113 3.60 -19.68 -6.20
CA ALA A 113 3.24 -18.50 -5.41
C ALA A 113 3.80 -18.59 -3.98
N MET A 114 3.81 -19.79 -3.39
CA MET A 114 4.43 -20.01 -2.07
C MET A 114 5.95 -19.84 -2.12
N LEU A 115 6.62 -20.33 -3.17
CA LEU A 115 8.07 -20.18 -3.36
C LEU A 115 8.47 -18.73 -3.65
N MET A 116 7.63 -17.97 -4.35
CA MET A 116 7.87 -16.54 -4.63
C MET A 116 7.56 -15.64 -3.44
N PHE A 117 6.99 -16.16 -2.35
CA PHE A 117 6.56 -15.35 -1.21
C PHE A 117 7.67 -14.44 -0.65
N PRO A 118 8.89 -14.92 -0.32
CA PRO A 118 9.90 -14.05 0.29
C PRO A 118 10.26 -12.85 -0.60
N LEU A 119 10.52 -13.11 -1.89
CA LEU A 119 10.91 -12.07 -2.84
C LEU A 119 9.73 -11.12 -3.16
N GLY A 120 8.56 -11.68 -3.41
CA GLY A 120 7.35 -10.91 -3.71
C GLY A 120 6.94 -10.03 -2.54
N TRP A 121 6.98 -10.55 -1.31
CA TRP A 121 6.65 -9.81 -0.09
C TRP A 121 7.63 -8.66 0.18
N ILE A 122 8.94 -8.89 0.02
CA ILE A 122 9.94 -7.83 0.13
C ILE A 122 9.66 -6.74 -0.89
N PHE A 123 9.40 -7.10 -2.14
CA PHE A 123 9.08 -6.14 -3.19
C PHE A 123 7.84 -5.31 -2.83
N VAL A 124 6.71 -5.91 -2.46
CA VAL A 124 5.51 -5.13 -2.14
C VAL A 124 5.63 -4.33 -0.83
N THR A 125 6.47 -4.77 0.11
CA THR A 125 6.74 -4.04 1.36
C THR A 125 7.51 -2.74 1.11
N PHE A 126 8.48 -2.74 0.20
CA PHE A 126 9.37 -1.59 -0.02
C PHE A 126 9.09 -0.82 -1.32
N VAL A 127 8.30 -1.37 -2.22
CA VAL A 127 8.13 -0.83 -3.57
C VAL A 127 6.68 -0.87 -4.04
N GLY A 128 5.97 -1.98 -3.79
CA GLY A 128 4.64 -2.23 -4.35
C GLY A 128 3.46 -1.68 -3.54
N GLY A 129 3.69 -0.79 -2.57
CA GLY A 129 2.64 -0.13 -1.79
C GLY A 129 2.91 -0.05 -0.27
N GLY A 130 3.72 -0.96 0.29
CA GLY A 130 4.13 -0.86 1.70
C GLY A 130 5.03 0.37 1.98
N ASN A 131 5.69 0.91 0.94
CA ASN A 131 6.46 2.14 1.02
C ASN A 131 5.61 3.38 1.29
N GLU A 132 4.31 3.34 0.98
CA GLU A 132 3.39 4.43 1.21
C GLU A 132 3.27 4.79 2.71
N GLU A 133 3.42 3.77 3.55
CA GLU A 133 3.30 3.85 5.01
C GLU A 133 4.28 4.83 5.65
N LEU A 134 5.41 5.08 4.99
CA LEU A 134 6.39 6.10 5.39
C LEU A 134 5.76 7.49 5.44
N GLY A 135 4.77 7.77 4.59
CA GLY A 135 3.98 9.00 4.62
C GLY A 135 2.80 8.90 5.55
N TRP A 136 1.96 7.87 5.38
CA TRP A 136 0.67 7.82 6.08
C TRP A 136 0.83 7.58 7.58
N ARG A 137 1.63 6.57 7.96
CA ARG A 137 1.89 6.22 9.36
C ARG A 137 3.15 6.89 9.90
N GLY A 138 4.10 7.22 9.04
CA GLY A 138 5.33 7.91 9.42
C GLY A 138 5.23 9.43 9.52
N VAL A 139 4.21 10.08 8.91
CA VAL A 139 4.07 11.55 8.91
C VAL A 139 2.65 12.01 9.20
N LEU A 140 1.68 11.66 8.36
CA LEU A 140 0.35 12.28 8.38
C LEU A 140 -0.44 11.92 9.63
N GLN A 141 -0.59 10.62 9.92
CA GLN A 141 -1.35 10.15 11.07
C GLN A 141 -0.80 10.71 12.40
N PRO A 142 0.51 10.59 12.72
CA PRO A 142 1.04 11.14 13.97
C PRO A 142 0.91 12.66 14.07
N ALA A 143 1.07 13.39 12.95
CA ALA A 143 0.92 14.84 12.95
C ALA A 143 -0.55 15.27 13.14
N LEU A 144 -1.52 14.51 12.62
CA LEU A 144 -2.95 14.76 12.82
C LEU A 144 -3.38 14.46 14.26
N GLU A 145 -2.85 13.41 14.88
CA GLU A 145 -3.14 13.06 16.29
C GLU A 145 -2.68 14.13 17.29
N LYS A 146 -1.78 15.04 16.89
CA LYS A 146 -1.43 16.22 17.69
C LYS A 146 -2.53 17.30 17.74
N LYS A 147 -3.53 17.23 16.85
CA LYS A 147 -4.65 18.18 16.73
C LYS A 147 -6.02 17.54 16.93
N PHE A 148 -6.16 16.28 16.56
CA PHE A 148 -7.42 15.54 16.54
C PHE A 148 -7.33 14.29 17.39
N SER A 149 -8.48 13.77 17.84
CA SER A 149 -8.53 12.47 18.50
C SER A 149 -8.06 11.35 17.56
N PHE A 150 -7.54 10.26 18.13
CA PHE A 150 -7.05 9.10 17.36
C PHE A 150 -8.06 8.59 16.30
N PRO A 151 -9.37 8.39 16.59
CA PRO A 151 -10.32 7.94 15.57
C PRO A 151 -10.51 8.98 14.45
N LEU A 152 -10.58 10.26 14.79
CA LEU A 152 -10.77 11.33 13.81
C LEU A 152 -9.53 11.49 12.92
N ALA A 153 -8.33 11.49 13.50
CA ALA A 153 -7.08 11.50 12.74
C ALA A 153 -7.00 10.33 11.75
N THR A 154 -7.43 9.14 12.19
CA THR A 154 -7.49 7.93 11.36
C THR A 154 -8.45 8.07 10.18
N VAL A 155 -9.66 8.59 10.41
CA VAL A 155 -10.63 8.84 9.34
C VAL A 155 -10.12 9.89 8.35
N ILE A 156 -9.51 10.98 8.84
CA ILE A 156 -8.91 12.00 7.98
C ILE A 156 -7.79 11.38 7.12
N THR A 157 -6.89 10.59 7.72
CA THR A 157 -5.83 9.88 6.99
C THR A 157 -6.42 8.97 5.91
N ALA A 158 -7.49 8.23 6.21
CA ALA A 158 -8.17 7.37 5.24
C ALA A 158 -8.76 8.15 4.08
N LEU A 159 -9.45 9.25 4.36
CA LEU A 159 -10.04 10.12 3.32
C LEU A 159 -8.95 10.72 2.42
N VAL A 160 -7.86 11.19 3.01
CA VAL A 160 -6.69 11.70 2.26
C VAL A 160 -6.07 10.59 1.41
N TRP A 161 -5.93 9.38 1.95
CA TRP A 161 -5.39 8.23 1.21
C TRP A 161 -6.27 7.82 0.02
N VAL A 162 -7.60 7.82 0.18
CA VAL A 162 -8.53 7.56 -0.92
C VAL A 162 -8.49 8.69 -1.94
N ALA A 163 -8.47 9.95 -1.48
CA ALA A 163 -8.34 11.11 -2.35
C ALA A 163 -7.05 11.07 -3.17
N TRP A 164 -5.94 10.63 -2.55
CA TRP A 164 -4.66 10.45 -3.23
C TRP A 164 -4.81 9.53 -4.44
N HIS A 165 -5.53 8.40 -4.31
CA HIS A 165 -5.74 7.43 -5.39
C HIS A 165 -6.68 7.87 -6.53
N LEU A 166 -7.45 8.95 -6.39
CA LEU A 166 -8.53 9.31 -7.34
C LEU A 166 -8.13 9.32 -8.82
N PRO A 167 -6.94 9.82 -9.24
CA PRO A 167 -6.56 9.80 -10.64
C PRO A 167 -6.53 8.40 -11.27
N LEU A 168 -6.30 7.35 -10.47
CA LEU A 168 -6.21 5.99 -10.98
C LEU A 168 -7.53 5.45 -11.52
N TRP A 169 -8.68 5.97 -11.06
CA TRP A 169 -9.99 5.60 -11.64
C TRP A 169 -10.16 6.06 -13.08
N LEU A 170 -9.41 7.10 -13.50
CA LEU A 170 -9.46 7.61 -14.87
C LEU A 170 -8.64 6.75 -15.84
N ILE A 171 -7.73 5.91 -15.34
CA ILE A 171 -6.76 5.15 -16.14
C ILE A 171 -7.25 3.71 -16.27
N PRO A 172 -7.68 3.26 -17.47
CA PRO A 172 -8.10 1.89 -17.68
C PRO A 172 -6.98 0.89 -17.39
N GLY A 173 -7.32 -0.21 -16.72
CA GLY A 173 -6.39 -1.30 -16.39
C GLY A 173 -5.71 -1.17 -15.02
N THR A 174 -5.91 -0.07 -14.29
CA THR A 174 -5.50 0.02 -12.87
C THR A 174 -6.44 -0.82 -12.00
N SER A 175 -5.96 -1.31 -10.86
CA SER A 175 -6.81 -2.05 -9.90
C SER A 175 -7.99 -1.22 -9.38
N GLN A 176 -7.79 0.10 -9.26
CA GLN A 176 -8.78 1.07 -8.79
C GLN A 176 -9.92 1.23 -9.79
N SER A 177 -9.60 1.29 -11.09
CA SER A 177 -10.61 1.38 -12.16
C SER A 177 -11.58 0.19 -12.18
N GLN A 178 -11.24 -0.93 -11.53
CA GLN A 178 -12.04 -2.16 -11.48
C GLN A 178 -12.92 -2.29 -10.22
N VAL A 179 -12.86 -1.32 -9.30
CA VAL A 179 -13.61 -1.36 -8.04
C VAL A 179 -14.40 -0.06 -7.82
N SER A 180 -15.57 -0.17 -7.19
CA SER A 180 -16.37 1.02 -6.89
C SER A 180 -15.67 1.90 -5.86
N LEU A 181 -15.79 3.22 -6.03
CA LEU A 181 -15.20 4.19 -5.12
C LEU A 181 -15.71 4.00 -3.67
N THR A 182 -17.00 3.69 -3.52
CA THR A 182 -17.62 3.42 -2.21
C THR A 182 -17.01 2.19 -1.53
N PHE A 183 -16.79 1.10 -2.26
CA PHE A 183 -16.12 -0.08 -1.70
C PHE A 183 -14.69 0.24 -1.30
N TYR A 184 -13.96 0.98 -2.15
CA TYR A 184 -12.58 1.38 -1.87
C TYR A 184 -12.47 2.28 -0.65
N LEU A 185 -13.42 3.21 -0.46
CA LEU A 185 -13.50 4.06 0.71
C LEU A 185 -13.72 3.26 2.00
N SER A 186 -14.71 2.37 2.01
CA SER A 186 -14.99 1.51 3.17
C SER A 186 -13.78 0.63 3.51
N PHE A 187 -13.15 0.05 2.50
CA PHE A 187 -11.91 -0.71 2.67
C PHE A 187 -10.77 0.16 3.22
N GLY A 188 -10.57 1.36 2.67
CA GLY A 188 -9.52 2.30 3.07
C GLY A 188 -9.64 2.74 4.52
N ILE A 189 -10.86 3.02 5.01
CA ILE A 189 -11.13 3.36 6.41
C ILE A 189 -10.73 2.20 7.34
N LEU A 190 -11.20 0.98 7.03
CA LEU A 190 -10.88 -0.20 7.83
C LEU A 190 -9.36 -0.47 7.86
N LEU A 191 -8.72 -0.41 6.69
CA LEU A 191 -7.28 -0.62 6.56
C LEU A 191 -6.49 0.43 7.36
N CYS A 192 -6.82 1.71 7.19
CA CYS A 192 -6.16 2.79 7.92
C CYS A 192 -6.35 2.65 9.43
N PHE A 193 -7.50 2.16 9.90
CA PHE A 193 -7.72 1.90 11.31
C PHE A 193 -6.83 0.78 11.84
N CYS A 194 -6.77 -0.36 11.14
CA CYS A 194 -5.86 -1.46 11.50
C CYS A 194 -4.40 -1.00 11.58
N LEU A 195 -3.95 -0.22 10.59
CA LEU A 195 -2.57 0.25 10.53
C LEU A 195 -2.27 1.37 11.52
N ALA A 196 -3.24 2.24 11.83
CA ALA A 196 -3.11 3.24 12.88
C ALA A 196 -2.98 2.57 14.27
N VAL A 197 -3.77 1.53 14.55
CA VAL A 197 -3.64 0.74 15.79
C VAL A 197 -2.27 0.05 15.86
N LEU A 198 -1.83 -0.58 14.76
CA LEU A 198 -0.52 -1.21 14.67
C LEU A 198 0.61 -0.21 14.95
N TYR A 199 0.55 0.97 14.32
CA TYR A 199 1.52 2.02 14.55
C TYR A 199 1.50 2.50 16.00
N LYS A 200 0.32 2.69 16.60
CA LYS A 200 0.19 3.10 18.00
C LYS A 200 0.81 2.11 18.98
N GLN A 201 0.73 0.81 18.67
CA GLN A 201 1.31 -0.24 19.52
C GLN A 201 2.81 -0.45 19.33
N THR A 202 3.34 -0.17 18.14
CA THR A 202 4.73 -0.50 17.79
C THR A 202 5.64 0.72 17.65
N ALA A 203 5.06 1.90 17.40
CA ALA A 203 5.76 3.09 16.90
C ALA A 203 6.63 2.82 15.66
N SER A 204 6.34 1.75 14.91
CA SER A 204 7.18 1.26 13.83
C SER A 204 6.48 1.44 12.48
N VAL A 205 7.06 2.30 11.64
CA VAL A 205 6.63 2.47 10.26
C VAL A 205 6.86 1.18 9.47
N PHE A 206 8.01 0.53 9.67
CA PHE A 206 8.31 -0.75 9.01
C PHE A 206 7.28 -1.84 9.32
N ALA A 207 6.77 -1.92 10.55
CA ALA A 207 5.69 -2.86 10.90
C ALA A 207 4.45 -2.63 10.02
N CYS A 208 4.08 -1.36 9.81
CA CYS A 208 2.97 -1.00 8.93
C CYS A 208 3.27 -1.35 7.48
N SER A 209 4.48 -1.03 6.97
CA SER A 209 4.93 -1.41 5.62
C SER A 209 4.86 -2.92 5.38
N ALA A 210 5.33 -3.71 6.34
CA ALA A 210 5.34 -5.17 6.29
C ALA A 210 3.92 -5.75 6.24
N VAL A 211 3.00 -5.23 7.05
CA VAL A 211 1.60 -5.67 7.08
C VAL A 211 0.85 -5.25 5.81
N SER A 212 1.05 -4.02 5.34
CA SER A 212 0.52 -3.56 4.03
C SER A 212 1.07 -4.41 2.88
N GLY A 213 2.37 -4.70 2.88
CA GLY A 213 3.02 -5.59 1.91
C GLY A 213 2.40 -6.99 1.93
N TRP A 214 2.17 -7.58 3.10
CA TRP A 214 1.49 -8.87 3.20
C TRP A 214 0.06 -8.85 2.63
N GLN A 215 -0.69 -7.79 2.92
CA GLN A 215 -2.02 -7.63 2.36
C GLN A 215 -2.01 -7.54 0.83
N LEU A 216 -1.04 -6.81 0.26
CA LEU A 216 -0.85 -6.67 -1.18
C LEU A 216 -0.42 -7.99 -1.83
N PHE A 217 0.57 -8.68 -1.26
CA PHE A 217 1.05 -9.96 -1.77
C PHE A 217 -0.09 -10.98 -1.86
N THR A 218 -0.87 -11.13 -0.78
CA THR A 218 -1.96 -12.11 -0.74
C THR A 218 -3.07 -11.82 -1.74
N ARG A 219 -3.33 -10.54 -2.07
CA ARG A 219 -4.28 -10.18 -3.15
C ARG A 219 -3.79 -10.66 -4.51
N SER A 220 -2.52 -10.44 -4.82
CA SER A 220 -1.93 -10.86 -6.10
C SER A 220 -1.98 -12.37 -6.28
N VAL A 221 -1.73 -13.13 -5.20
CA VAL A 221 -1.81 -14.60 -5.23
C VAL A 221 -3.25 -15.09 -5.38
N SER A 222 -4.20 -14.58 -4.60
CA SER A 222 -5.61 -15.02 -4.69
C SER A 222 -6.22 -14.75 -6.06
N LEU A 223 -5.88 -13.63 -6.72
CA LEU A 223 -6.36 -13.34 -8.07
C LEU A 223 -5.82 -14.39 -9.07
N SER A 224 -4.54 -14.74 -8.97
CA SER A 224 -3.93 -15.76 -9.82
C SER A 224 -4.55 -17.15 -9.62
N SER A 225 -4.85 -17.53 -8.37
CA SER A 225 -5.46 -18.82 -8.03
C SER A 225 -6.91 -18.93 -8.52
N ILE A 226 -7.69 -17.84 -8.46
CA ILE A 226 -9.07 -17.80 -8.96
C ILE A 226 -9.07 -17.94 -10.48
N VAL A 227 -8.20 -17.21 -11.18
CA VAL A 227 -8.07 -17.29 -12.64
C VAL A 227 -7.64 -18.69 -13.07
N SER A 228 -6.68 -19.31 -12.39
CA SER A 228 -6.24 -20.68 -12.70
C SER A 228 -7.33 -21.72 -12.43
N SER A 229 -8.10 -21.57 -11.36
CA SER A 229 -9.22 -22.47 -11.04
C SER A 229 -10.34 -22.37 -12.07
N PHE A 230 -10.68 -21.15 -12.51
CA PHE A 230 -11.72 -20.93 -13.52
C PHE A 230 -11.31 -21.47 -14.90
N MET A 231 -10.06 -21.25 -15.31
CA MET A 231 -9.51 -21.83 -16.54
C MET A 231 -9.45 -23.37 -16.47
N GLY A 232 -9.08 -23.95 -15.33
CA GLY A 232 -9.08 -25.40 -15.13
C GLY A 232 -10.47 -26.02 -15.25
N SER A 233 -11.50 -25.36 -14.68
CA SER A 233 -12.90 -25.81 -14.81
C SER A 233 -13.42 -25.75 -16.25
N LEU A 234 -13.05 -24.71 -17.02
CA LEU A 234 -13.41 -24.61 -18.44
C LEU A 234 -12.77 -25.70 -19.29
N ILE A 235 -11.51 -26.05 -19.02
CA ILE A 235 -10.80 -27.14 -19.73
C ILE A 235 -11.43 -28.50 -19.41
N LEU A 236 -11.89 -28.72 -18.18
CA LEU A 236 -12.59 -29.94 -17.79
C LEU A 236 -13.98 -30.06 -18.43
N LEU A 237 -14.69 -28.95 -18.63
CA LEU A 237 -15.97 -28.90 -19.35
C LEU A 237 -15.81 -29.03 -20.87
N ALA A 238 -14.62 -28.75 -21.41
CA ALA A 238 -14.31 -28.86 -22.84
C ALA A 238 -13.72 -30.22 -23.24
N LYS A 239 -13.53 -31.16 -22.30
CA LYS A 239 -13.18 -32.55 -22.65
C LYS A 239 -14.41 -33.23 -23.25
N PRO A 240 -14.36 -33.72 -24.51
CA PRO A 240 -15.45 -34.53 -25.03
C PRO A 240 -15.53 -35.82 -24.21
N SER A 241 -16.74 -36.14 -23.74
CA SER A 241 -17.06 -37.42 -23.13
C SER A 241 -16.80 -38.52 -24.15
N LEU A 242 -15.70 -39.25 -23.95
CA LEU A 242 -15.45 -40.56 -24.58
C LEU A 242 -16.19 -41.64 -23.81
#